data_AF-A0A6I1HME9-F1
#
_entry.id   AF-A0A6I1HME9-F1
#
_cell.length_a   1.000
_cell.length_b   1.000
_cell.length_c   1.000
_cell.angle_alpha   90.00
_cell.angle_beta   90.00
_cell.angle_gamma   90.00
#
_symmetry.space_group_name_H-M   'P 1'
#
loop_
_entity.id
_entity.type
_entity.pdbx_description
1 polymer ?
#
loop_
_entity_poly.entity_id
_entity_poly.type
_entity_poly.pdbx_seq_one_letter_code
_entity_poly.pdbx_strand_id
1 'polypeptide(L)'
;MPTHTSVEALHVLKLLTRRQREQALAHPDLPQLAVGTPLPDTLMWLYRRQIVTSEDVSSLLLSLERHFSGDELALRLSILQQLVEVLNRESLDHLRDETLLTQEQYQRALAHLPGDVLLPTPGEALNWMLHVELLQRAEFKSMARRIASGGSDDAKRAILHAQGRQDEHTKAVRGVILDGLFPGSRLAWVIVAPLALAGMVWYLVSGNSVPECDSSNTLATVTRMLNKAAPEGVGKANLHDVKEAGYASSHNIRGCLATLALDGEKMEYAYTVARDDSGGKSRISYVGAQPMLVQARFGTIDDGDFAQQAKPLGREALEKAFRDGMAGARITPQPRQAFSLTQSMERTREIAEIEPLAPCKEISPGVYSCRLLIERNAPVLSMLNGGSAVMLEGDFTFQRSNAESAGNGWSVTPQFAGELRQAKVKI
;
A
#
# COMPACT_ATOMS: atom_id res chain seq x y z
N MET A 1 35.13 -33.61 -56.33
CA MET A 1 35.02 -32.29 -55.67
C MET A 1 35.38 -32.51 -54.21
N PRO A 2 36.35 -31.78 -53.62
CA PRO A 2 36.60 -31.91 -52.19
C PRO A 2 35.31 -31.54 -51.45
N THR A 3 34.74 -32.50 -50.74
CA THR A 3 33.61 -32.25 -49.85
C THR A 3 34.13 -31.39 -48.71
N HIS A 4 33.66 -30.15 -48.60
CA HIS A 4 33.97 -29.28 -47.46
C HIS A 4 33.27 -29.85 -46.23
N THR A 5 33.93 -30.80 -45.57
CA THR A 5 33.40 -31.62 -44.48
C THR A 5 32.93 -30.79 -43.29
N SER A 6 33.48 -29.59 -43.09
CA SER A 6 33.07 -28.69 -42.01
C SER A 6 31.69 -28.09 -42.24
N VAL A 7 31.34 -27.69 -43.47
CA VAL A 7 29.98 -27.19 -43.81
C VAL A 7 28.95 -28.30 -43.64
N GLU A 8 29.28 -29.51 -44.09
CA GLU A 8 28.43 -30.69 -43.90
C GLU A 8 28.28 -31.06 -42.43
N ALA A 9 29.36 -31.03 -41.65
CA ALA A 9 29.34 -31.31 -40.22
C ALA A 9 28.45 -30.31 -39.45
N LEU A 10 28.54 -29.01 -39.76
CA LEU A 10 27.66 -28.00 -39.18
C LEU A 10 26.18 -28.25 -39.50
N HIS A 11 25.87 -28.72 -40.72
CA HIS A 11 24.50 -29.08 -41.08
C HIS A 11 24.01 -30.34 -40.33
N VAL A 12 24.86 -31.37 -40.21
CA VAL A 12 24.55 -32.58 -39.43
C VAL A 12 24.29 -32.23 -37.96
N LEU A 13 25.09 -31.31 -37.40
CA LEU A 13 24.91 -30.78 -36.05
C LEU A 13 23.69 -29.87 -35.90
N LYS A 14 22.92 -29.61 -36.97
CA LYS A 14 21.76 -28.70 -36.98
C LYS A 14 22.11 -27.24 -36.62
N LEU A 15 23.37 -26.86 -36.82
CA LEU A 15 23.84 -25.47 -36.70
C LEU A 15 23.66 -24.69 -38.02
N LEU A 16 23.33 -25.39 -39.11
CA LEU A 16 22.92 -24.79 -40.38
C LEU A 16 21.61 -25.37 -40.87
N THR A 17 20.74 -24.51 -41.38
CA THR A 17 19.59 -24.94 -42.16
C THR A 17 20.03 -25.55 -43.48
N ARG A 18 19.13 -26.34 -44.10
CA ARG A 18 19.37 -26.90 -45.44
C ARG A 18 19.69 -25.83 -46.47
N ARG A 19 18.96 -24.70 -46.40
CA ARG A 19 19.16 -23.56 -47.30
C ARG A 19 20.55 -22.94 -47.13
N GLN A 20 20.98 -22.70 -45.89
CA GLN A 20 22.31 -22.12 -45.60
C GLN A 20 23.43 -23.06 -46.07
N ARG A 21 23.26 -24.37 -45.89
CA ARG A 21 24.18 -25.38 -46.46
C ARG A 21 24.26 -25.26 -47.98
N GLU A 22 23.13 -25.25 -48.67
CA GLU A 22 23.10 -25.16 -50.15
C GLU A 22 23.73 -23.85 -50.64
N GLN A 23 23.47 -22.73 -49.97
CA GLN A 23 24.10 -21.44 -50.24
C GLN A 23 25.62 -21.45 -50.02
N ALA A 24 26.08 -22.07 -48.93
CA ALA A 24 27.50 -22.22 -48.63
C ALA A 24 28.22 -23.05 -49.69
N LEU A 25 27.63 -24.18 -50.09
CA LEU A 25 28.21 -25.07 -51.10
C LEU A 25 28.24 -24.44 -52.50
N ALA A 26 27.33 -23.51 -52.79
CA ALA A 26 27.27 -22.77 -54.04
C ALA A 26 28.09 -21.45 -54.02
N HIS A 27 28.69 -21.08 -52.88
CA HIS A 27 29.37 -19.80 -52.75
C HIS A 27 30.68 -19.77 -53.54
N PRO A 28 30.97 -18.72 -54.33
CA PRO A 28 32.15 -18.66 -55.21
C PRO A 28 33.47 -18.72 -54.44
N ASP A 29 33.50 -18.21 -53.21
CA ASP A 29 34.70 -18.23 -52.35
C ASP A 29 34.87 -19.51 -51.53
N LEU A 30 33.99 -20.51 -51.67
CA LEU A 30 34.13 -21.78 -50.94
C LEU A 30 35.50 -22.44 -51.13
N PRO A 31 36.15 -22.42 -52.32
CA PRO A 31 37.51 -22.96 -52.48
C PRO A 31 38.58 -22.30 -51.61
N GLN A 32 38.33 -21.09 -51.09
CA GLN A 32 39.24 -20.38 -50.18
C GLN A 32 39.11 -20.87 -48.73
N LEU A 33 38.02 -21.56 -48.38
CA LEU A 33 37.85 -22.20 -47.09
C LEU A 33 38.71 -23.47 -47.07
N ALA A 34 39.77 -23.47 -46.26
CA ALA A 34 40.67 -24.61 -46.16
C ALA A 34 39.92 -25.89 -45.78
N VAL A 35 40.32 -27.01 -46.39
CA VAL A 35 39.75 -28.31 -46.02
C VAL A 35 40.13 -28.62 -44.57
N GLY A 36 39.15 -28.96 -43.73
CA GLY A 36 39.37 -29.24 -42.31
C GLY A 36 39.41 -27.99 -41.41
N THR A 37 39.00 -26.82 -41.91
CA THR A 37 38.77 -25.65 -41.05
C THR A 37 37.88 -26.03 -39.86
N PRO A 38 38.26 -25.66 -38.61
CA PRO A 38 37.44 -25.89 -37.43
C PRO A 38 36.00 -25.39 -37.60
N LEU A 39 35.06 -26.02 -36.91
CA LEU A 39 33.64 -25.70 -37.03
C LEU A 39 33.32 -24.24 -36.65
N PRO A 40 33.88 -23.66 -35.56
CA PRO A 40 33.68 -22.25 -35.24
C PRO A 40 34.21 -21.31 -36.33
N ASP A 41 35.39 -21.59 -36.87
CA ASP A 41 36.01 -20.79 -37.95
C ASP A 41 35.20 -20.90 -39.26
N THR A 42 34.61 -22.06 -39.52
CA THR A 42 33.69 -22.25 -40.65
C THR A 42 32.41 -21.43 -40.46
N LEU A 43 31.83 -21.40 -39.25
CA LEU A 43 30.70 -20.53 -38.96
C LEU A 43 31.05 -19.04 -39.07
N MET A 44 32.23 -18.63 -38.60
CA MET A 44 32.73 -17.27 -38.77
C MET A 44 32.86 -16.92 -40.26
N TRP A 45 33.37 -17.85 -41.07
CA TRP A 45 33.43 -17.67 -42.52
C TRP A 45 32.03 -17.43 -43.09
N LEU A 46 31.05 -18.28 -42.74
CA LEU A 46 29.65 -18.15 -43.19
C LEU A 46 29.00 -16.84 -42.74
N TYR A 47 29.28 -16.41 -41.52
CA TYR A 47 28.79 -15.15 -40.96
C TYR A 47 29.29 -13.94 -41.75
N ARG A 48 30.60 -13.89 -42.02
CA ARG A 48 31.22 -12.80 -42.80
C ARG A 48 30.71 -12.70 -44.24
N ARG A 49 30.13 -13.77 -44.78
CA ARG A 49 29.52 -13.80 -46.14
C ARG A 49 28.00 -13.65 -46.09
N GLN A 50 27.43 -13.34 -44.92
CA GLN A 50 26.00 -13.13 -44.70
C GLN A 50 25.15 -14.36 -45.07
N ILE A 51 25.75 -15.56 -45.08
CA ILE A 51 25.00 -16.81 -45.24
C ILE A 51 24.33 -17.17 -43.91
N VAL A 52 25.04 -16.92 -42.80
CA VAL A 52 24.49 -16.96 -41.44
C VAL A 52 24.44 -15.53 -40.92
N THR A 53 23.29 -15.09 -40.42
CA THR A 53 23.09 -13.74 -39.90
C THR A 53 23.18 -13.70 -38.37
N SER A 54 23.22 -12.51 -37.78
CA SER A 54 23.11 -12.36 -36.33
C SER A 54 21.79 -12.90 -35.78
N GLU A 55 20.69 -12.73 -36.52
CA GLU A 55 19.38 -13.27 -36.15
C GLU A 55 19.38 -14.80 -36.14
N ASP A 56 20.03 -15.43 -37.12
CA ASP A 56 20.18 -16.88 -37.16
C ASP A 56 20.93 -17.40 -35.93
N VAL A 57 22.05 -16.77 -35.56
CA VAL A 57 22.86 -17.16 -34.40
C VAL A 57 22.08 -16.96 -33.09
N SER A 58 21.42 -15.81 -32.90
CA SER A 58 20.59 -15.55 -31.73
C SER A 58 19.42 -16.54 -31.61
N SER A 59 18.73 -16.83 -32.71
CA SER A 59 17.64 -17.81 -32.75
C SER A 59 18.16 -19.22 -32.45
N LEU A 60 19.34 -19.59 -32.98
CA LEU A 60 19.97 -20.87 -32.69
C LEU A 60 20.27 -21.01 -31.20
N LEU A 61 20.95 -20.04 -30.58
CA LEU A 61 21.24 -20.04 -29.14
C LEU A 61 19.98 -20.25 -28.29
N LEU A 62 18.89 -19.53 -28.58
CA LEU A 62 17.59 -19.66 -27.88
C LEU A 62 16.86 -20.99 -28.15
N SER A 63 17.22 -21.70 -29.21
CA SER A 63 16.56 -22.95 -29.60
C SER A 63 17.31 -24.20 -29.12
N LEU A 64 18.61 -24.12 -28.89
CA LEU A 64 19.44 -25.29 -28.60
C LEU A 64 19.04 -26.00 -27.31
N GLU A 65 18.83 -25.25 -26.22
CA GLU A 65 18.40 -25.82 -24.93
C GLU A 65 17.01 -26.47 -24.99
N ARG A 66 16.18 -26.08 -25.96
CA ARG A 66 14.85 -26.66 -26.17
C ARG A 66 14.88 -27.98 -26.93
N HIS A 67 15.92 -28.24 -27.73
CA HIS A 67 15.97 -29.37 -28.67
C HIS A 67 17.08 -30.38 -28.38
N PHE A 68 18.08 -30.03 -27.57
CA PHE A 68 19.21 -30.88 -27.25
C PHE A 68 19.48 -30.90 -25.75
N SER A 69 20.11 -31.96 -25.26
CA SER A 69 20.52 -32.10 -23.86
C SER A 69 21.85 -32.88 -23.76
N GLY A 70 22.49 -32.83 -22.59
CA GLY A 70 23.74 -33.56 -22.32
C GLY A 70 24.90 -33.16 -23.24
N ASP A 71 25.74 -34.14 -23.60
CA ASP A 71 26.96 -33.92 -24.39
C ASP A 71 26.67 -33.31 -25.77
N GLU A 72 25.51 -33.62 -26.35
CA GLU A 72 25.07 -33.06 -27.62
C GLU A 72 24.81 -31.56 -27.55
N LEU A 73 24.21 -31.09 -26.45
CA LEU A 73 24.01 -29.66 -26.19
C LEU A 73 25.35 -28.99 -25.93
N ALA A 74 26.21 -29.58 -25.09
CA ALA A 74 27.51 -29.03 -24.75
C ALA A 74 28.40 -28.83 -25.98
N LEU A 75 28.45 -29.80 -26.89
CA LEU A 75 29.20 -29.68 -28.13
C LEU A 75 28.71 -28.49 -28.99
N ARG A 76 27.39 -28.36 -29.19
CA ARG A 76 26.80 -27.30 -30.03
C ARG A 76 26.97 -25.92 -29.41
N LEU A 77 26.77 -25.79 -28.10
CA LEU A 77 27.01 -24.56 -27.37
C LEU A 77 28.48 -24.15 -27.46
N SER A 78 29.43 -25.07 -27.26
CA SER A 78 30.86 -24.74 -27.33
C SER A 78 31.29 -24.19 -28.70
N ILE A 79 30.68 -24.67 -29.79
CA ILE A 79 30.94 -24.19 -31.15
C ILE A 79 30.37 -22.77 -31.35
N LEU A 80 29.12 -22.54 -30.92
CA LEU A 80 28.48 -21.22 -31.04
C LEU A 80 29.09 -20.18 -30.10
N GLN A 81 29.46 -20.58 -28.88
CA GLN A 81 30.09 -19.68 -27.90
C GLN A 81 31.43 -19.16 -28.41
N GLN A 82 32.25 -20.00 -29.05
CA GLN A 82 33.50 -19.52 -29.66
C GLN A 82 33.26 -18.49 -30.77
N LEU A 83 32.22 -18.67 -31.59
CA LEU A 83 31.82 -17.65 -32.58
C LEU A 83 31.39 -16.36 -31.89
N VAL A 84 30.51 -16.46 -30.89
CA VAL A 84 29.94 -15.33 -30.15
C VAL A 84 31.04 -14.55 -29.43
N GLU A 85 31.95 -15.22 -28.74
CA GLU A 85 33.09 -14.60 -28.05
C GLU A 85 33.94 -13.75 -29.00
N VAL A 86 34.26 -14.28 -30.20
CA VAL A 86 35.03 -13.53 -31.19
C VAL A 86 34.25 -12.32 -31.71
N LEU A 87 32.98 -12.49 -32.07
CA LEU A 87 32.14 -11.39 -32.58
C LEU A 87 31.90 -10.29 -31.53
N ASN A 88 31.66 -10.69 -30.28
CA ASN A 88 31.48 -9.79 -29.16
C ASN A 88 32.77 -9.01 -28.88
N ARG A 89 33.92 -9.69 -28.99
CA ARG A 89 35.23 -9.07 -28.83
C ARG A 89 35.51 -8.07 -29.95
N GLU A 90 35.24 -8.42 -31.21
CA GLU A 90 35.35 -7.49 -32.34
C GLU A 90 34.51 -6.22 -32.12
N SER A 91 33.29 -6.36 -31.60
CA SER A 91 32.43 -5.23 -31.25
C SER A 91 33.02 -4.35 -30.14
N LEU A 92 33.60 -4.95 -29.08
CA LEU A 92 34.30 -4.21 -28.02
C LEU A 92 35.58 -3.53 -28.51
N ASP A 93 36.36 -4.21 -29.35
CA ASP A 93 37.57 -3.68 -29.95
C ASP A 93 37.25 -2.43 -30.76
N HIS A 94 36.17 -2.47 -31.55
CA HIS A 94 35.71 -1.30 -32.29
C HIS A 94 35.32 -0.13 -31.37
N LEU A 95 34.64 -0.38 -30.24
CA LEU A 95 34.33 0.68 -29.27
C LEU A 95 35.59 1.31 -28.64
N ARG A 96 36.64 0.51 -28.41
CA ARG A 96 37.94 1.03 -27.94
C ARG A 96 38.61 1.86 -29.01
N ASP A 97 38.67 1.36 -30.25
CA ASP A 97 39.36 2.01 -31.37
C ASP A 97 38.71 3.35 -31.72
N GLU A 98 37.38 3.45 -31.58
CA GLU A 98 36.61 4.69 -31.73
C GLU A 98 36.68 5.63 -30.50
N THR A 99 37.52 5.30 -29.50
CA THR A 99 37.69 6.07 -28.25
C THR A 99 36.39 6.27 -27.46
N LEU A 100 35.43 5.36 -27.62
CA LEU A 100 34.19 5.35 -26.84
C LEU A 100 34.46 4.80 -25.44
N LEU A 101 35.34 3.81 -25.31
CA LEU A 101 35.73 3.24 -24.03
C LEU A 101 37.12 3.71 -23.61
N THR A 102 37.29 3.95 -22.31
CA THR A 102 38.63 4.06 -21.71
C THR A 102 39.28 2.68 -21.63
N GLN A 103 40.61 2.63 -21.54
CA GLN A 103 41.33 1.35 -21.41
C GLN A 103 40.85 0.53 -20.21
N GLU A 104 40.53 1.18 -19.08
CA GLU A 104 40.01 0.50 -17.89
C GLU A 104 38.61 -0.09 -18.13
N GLN A 105 37.70 0.68 -18.75
CA GLN A 105 36.37 0.21 -19.10
C GLN A 105 36.41 -0.95 -20.09
N TYR A 106 37.32 -0.89 -21.07
CA TYR A 106 37.52 -1.98 -22.03
C TYR A 106 37.99 -3.27 -21.32
N GLN A 107 38.96 -3.18 -20.40
CA GLN A 107 39.42 -4.36 -19.65
C GLN A 107 38.33 -4.95 -18.75
N ARG A 108 37.53 -4.09 -18.09
CA ARG A 108 36.36 -4.54 -17.31
C ARG A 108 35.33 -5.21 -18.22
N ALA A 109 35.02 -4.63 -19.36
CA ALA A 109 34.07 -5.21 -20.33
C ALA A 109 34.55 -6.56 -20.85
N LEU A 110 35.85 -6.68 -21.17
CA LEU A 110 36.45 -7.92 -21.67
C LEU A 110 36.38 -9.06 -20.64
N ALA A 111 36.58 -8.77 -19.36
CA ALA A 111 36.49 -9.76 -18.29
C ALA A 111 35.06 -10.29 -18.06
N HIS A 112 34.05 -9.55 -18.51
CA HIS A 112 32.63 -9.89 -18.32
C HIS A 112 31.90 -10.20 -19.63
N LEU A 113 32.63 -10.32 -20.74
CA LEU A 113 32.05 -10.51 -22.06
C LEU A 113 31.21 -11.81 -22.10
N PRO A 114 29.92 -11.77 -22.49
CA PRO A 114 29.09 -12.95 -22.52
C PRO A 114 29.47 -13.84 -23.71
N GLY A 115 29.49 -15.15 -23.50
CA GLY A 115 29.63 -16.15 -24.58
C GLY A 115 28.29 -16.69 -25.09
N ASP A 116 27.22 -16.48 -24.33
CA ASP A 116 25.87 -17.01 -24.55
C ASP A 116 24.89 -15.99 -25.14
N VAL A 117 25.29 -14.71 -25.20
CA VAL A 117 24.51 -13.62 -25.80
C VAL A 117 25.32 -12.94 -26.88
N LEU A 118 24.82 -12.94 -28.11
CA LEU A 118 25.46 -12.26 -29.23
C LEU A 118 25.25 -10.74 -29.15
N LEU A 119 26.33 -10.00 -29.29
CA LEU A 119 26.42 -8.54 -29.37
C LEU A 119 26.96 -8.18 -30.77
N PRO A 120 26.12 -8.29 -31.82
CA PRO A 120 26.56 -8.27 -33.21
C PRO A 120 27.01 -6.90 -33.71
N THR A 121 26.82 -5.83 -32.92
CA THR A 121 27.28 -4.48 -33.28
C THR A 121 27.92 -3.78 -32.09
N PRO A 122 28.80 -2.80 -32.33
CA PRO A 122 29.36 -1.95 -31.28
C PRO A 122 28.27 -1.27 -30.43
N GLY A 123 27.15 -0.87 -31.05
CA GLY A 123 26.02 -0.29 -30.34
C GLY A 123 25.31 -1.28 -29.41
N GLU A 124 25.24 -2.56 -29.79
CA GLU A 124 24.71 -3.62 -28.91
C GLU A 124 25.65 -3.90 -27.75
N ALA A 125 26.97 -3.94 -27.99
CA ALA A 125 27.95 -4.07 -26.92
C ALA A 125 27.90 -2.89 -25.93
N LEU A 126 27.73 -1.66 -26.44
CA LEU A 126 27.60 -0.46 -25.61
C LEU A 126 26.29 -0.46 -24.78
N ASN A 127 25.18 -0.90 -25.37
CA ASN A 127 23.92 -1.09 -24.65
C ASN A 127 24.00 -2.21 -23.60
N TRP A 128 24.70 -3.30 -23.89
CA TRP A 128 24.96 -4.37 -22.93
C TRP A 128 25.75 -3.85 -21.73
N MET A 129 26.84 -3.10 -21.93
CA MET A 129 27.64 -2.51 -20.85
C MET A 129 26.81 -1.58 -19.94
N LEU A 130 25.84 -0.87 -20.51
CA LEU A 130 24.87 -0.06 -19.76
C LEU A 130 23.88 -0.91 -18.95
N HIS A 131 23.49 -2.08 -19.49
CA HIS A 131 22.54 -2.99 -18.85
C HIS A 131 23.15 -3.73 -17.67
N VAL A 132 24.41 -4.19 -17.80
CA VAL A 132 25.16 -4.87 -16.72
C VAL A 132 25.93 -3.89 -15.82
N GLU A 133 25.63 -2.60 -15.92
CA GLU A 133 26.21 -1.52 -15.09
C GLU A 133 27.74 -1.38 -15.14
N LEU A 134 28.38 -1.90 -16.20
CA LEU A 134 29.82 -1.69 -16.47
C LEU A 134 30.13 -0.27 -16.98
N LEU A 135 29.11 0.39 -17.52
CA LEU A 135 29.12 1.81 -17.90
C LEU A 135 27.93 2.51 -17.26
N GLN A 136 28.16 3.60 -16.52
CA GLN A 136 27.05 4.33 -15.91
C GLN A 136 26.30 5.19 -16.94
N ARG A 137 24.99 5.36 -16.75
CA ARG A 137 24.16 6.20 -17.63
C ARG A 137 24.64 7.65 -17.73
N ALA A 138 25.17 8.21 -16.63
CA ALA A 138 25.71 9.57 -16.62
C ALA A 138 26.97 9.70 -17.49
N GLU A 139 27.86 8.71 -17.42
CA GLU A 139 29.08 8.60 -18.23
C GLU A 139 28.76 8.39 -19.70
N PHE A 140 27.76 7.55 -20.01
CA PHE A 140 27.28 7.39 -21.37
C PHE A 140 26.67 8.68 -21.94
N LYS A 141 25.94 9.46 -21.13
CA LYS A 141 25.38 10.76 -21.57
C LYS A 141 26.44 11.83 -21.79
N SER A 142 27.54 11.83 -21.05
CA SER A 142 28.68 12.72 -21.33
C SER A 142 29.44 12.28 -22.58
N MET A 143 29.66 10.98 -22.74
CA MET A 143 30.24 10.37 -23.96
C MET A 143 29.42 10.71 -25.21
N ALA A 144 28.10 10.53 -25.17
CA ALA A 144 27.22 10.83 -26.29
C ALA A 144 27.29 12.31 -26.71
N ARG A 145 27.37 13.24 -25.75
CA ARG A 145 27.54 14.67 -26.04
C ARG A 145 28.88 15.00 -26.67
N ARG A 146 29.97 14.40 -26.16
CA ARG A 146 31.32 14.56 -26.73
C ARG A 146 31.37 14.08 -28.19
N ILE A 147 30.84 12.90 -28.46
CA ILE A 147 30.86 12.29 -29.80
C ILE A 147 29.94 13.01 -30.78
N ALA A 148 28.79 13.50 -30.31
CA ALA A 148 27.91 14.34 -31.14
C ALA A 148 28.63 15.62 -31.63
N SER A 149 29.53 16.19 -30.82
CA SER A 149 30.24 17.44 -31.15
C SER A 149 31.47 17.27 -32.06
N GLY A 150 32.02 16.06 -32.20
CA GLY A 150 33.26 15.88 -32.97
C GLY A 150 33.79 14.45 -33.11
N GLY A 151 32.98 13.42 -32.83
CA GLY A 151 33.37 12.04 -33.07
C GLY A 151 33.17 11.59 -34.52
N SER A 152 33.71 10.42 -34.86
CA SER A 152 33.53 9.77 -36.16
C SER A 152 32.06 9.40 -36.40
N ASP A 153 31.71 9.13 -37.64
CA ASP A 153 30.35 8.67 -37.98
C ASP A 153 30.07 7.26 -37.45
N ASP A 154 31.10 6.43 -37.29
CA ASP A 154 31.00 5.09 -36.71
C ASP A 154 30.70 5.17 -35.20
N ALA A 155 31.39 6.07 -34.50
CA ALA A 155 31.13 6.35 -33.09
C ALA A 155 29.72 6.91 -32.87
N LYS A 156 29.25 7.82 -33.76
CA LYS A 156 27.88 8.33 -33.72
C LYS A 156 26.85 7.22 -33.95
N ARG A 157 27.07 6.34 -34.94
CA ARG A 157 26.19 5.21 -35.23
C ARG A 157 26.10 4.25 -34.03
N ALA A 158 27.21 3.94 -33.38
CA ALA A 158 27.23 3.10 -32.18
C ALA A 158 26.40 3.72 -31.03
N ILE A 159 26.55 5.03 -30.78
CA ILE A 159 25.77 5.73 -29.76
C ILE A 159 24.28 5.79 -30.11
N LEU A 160 23.93 6.12 -31.35
CA LEU A 160 22.53 6.18 -31.79
C LEU A 160 21.86 4.81 -31.68
N HIS A 161 22.57 3.75 -32.04
CA HIS A 161 22.06 2.38 -31.90
C HIS A 161 21.83 2.01 -30.43
N ALA A 162 22.78 2.34 -29.54
CA ALA A 162 22.63 2.11 -28.11
C ALA A 162 21.47 2.93 -27.50
N GLN A 163 21.29 4.19 -27.91
CA GLN A 163 20.17 5.05 -27.49
C GLN A 163 18.83 4.51 -27.99
N GLY A 164 18.75 4.08 -29.25
CA GLY A 164 17.55 3.45 -29.82
C GLY A 164 17.11 2.21 -29.04
N ARG A 165 18.06 1.34 -28.67
CA ARG A 165 17.79 0.16 -27.83
C ARG A 165 17.33 0.53 -26.41
N GLN A 166 17.85 1.59 -25.80
CA GLN A 166 17.37 2.08 -24.49
C GLN A 166 15.93 2.60 -24.58
N ASP A 167 15.58 3.30 -25.65
CA ASP A 167 14.23 3.81 -25.88
C ASP A 167 13.25 2.66 -26.19
N GLU A 168 13.68 1.66 -26.95
CA GLU A 168 12.91 0.44 -27.21
C GLU A 168 12.70 -0.39 -25.94
N HIS A 169 13.71 -0.58 -25.07
CA HIS A 169 13.51 -1.20 -23.77
C HIS A 169 12.58 -0.39 -22.88
N THR A 170 12.64 0.94 -22.91
CA THR A 170 11.73 1.80 -22.14
C THR A 170 10.28 1.67 -22.67
N LYS A 171 10.11 1.54 -23.98
CA LYS A 171 8.81 1.30 -24.64
C LYS A 171 8.30 -0.12 -24.45
N ALA A 172 9.18 -1.13 -24.45
CA ALA A 172 8.86 -2.53 -24.23
C ALA A 172 8.55 -2.82 -22.75
N VAL A 173 9.25 -2.19 -21.81
CA VAL A 173 8.90 -2.22 -20.38
C VAL A 173 7.54 -1.56 -20.16
N ARG A 174 7.25 -0.43 -20.83
CA ARG A 174 5.89 0.16 -20.84
C ARG A 174 4.86 -0.77 -21.49
N GLY A 175 5.20 -1.43 -22.59
CA GLY A 175 4.32 -2.34 -23.34
C GLY A 175 4.00 -3.63 -22.58
N VAL A 176 4.98 -4.25 -21.93
CA VAL A 176 4.81 -5.44 -21.09
C VAL A 176 4.04 -5.12 -19.80
N ILE A 177 4.23 -3.93 -19.23
CA ILE A 177 3.40 -3.45 -18.11
C ILE A 177 1.94 -3.23 -18.57
N LEU A 178 1.72 -2.71 -19.79
CA LEU A 178 0.38 -2.49 -20.36
C LEU A 178 -0.33 -3.80 -20.77
N ASP A 179 0.37 -4.74 -21.40
CA ASP A 179 -0.19 -6.02 -21.82
C ASP A 179 -0.38 -6.99 -20.64
N GLY A 180 0.43 -6.87 -19.58
CA GLY A 180 0.23 -7.57 -18.31
C GLY A 180 -0.95 -7.03 -17.48
N LEU A 181 -1.35 -5.77 -17.70
CA LEU A 181 -2.47 -5.14 -16.99
C LEU A 181 -3.82 -5.28 -17.70
N PHE A 182 -3.87 -5.54 -19.02
CA PHE A 182 -5.12 -5.52 -19.78
C PHE A 182 -5.23 -6.64 -20.84
N PRO A 183 -5.47 -7.91 -20.44
CA PRO A 183 -5.80 -8.97 -21.39
C PRO A 183 -7.26 -8.81 -21.85
N GLY A 184 -7.48 -8.50 -23.13
CA GLY A 184 -8.81 -8.51 -23.77
C GLY A 184 -9.18 -7.24 -24.56
N SER A 185 -10.42 -7.18 -25.06
CA SER A 185 -10.91 -6.10 -25.91
C SER A 185 -10.79 -4.73 -25.23
N ARG A 186 -10.02 -3.83 -25.86
CA ARG A 186 -9.74 -2.46 -25.39
C ARG A 186 -11.00 -1.65 -25.07
N LEU A 187 -12.15 -2.00 -25.67
CA LEU A 187 -13.43 -1.33 -25.49
C LEU A 187 -14.12 -1.69 -24.15
N ALA A 188 -13.88 -2.89 -23.61
CA ALA A 188 -14.42 -3.29 -22.31
C ALA A 188 -13.74 -2.55 -21.15
N TRP A 189 -12.45 -2.25 -21.29
CA TRP A 189 -11.67 -1.59 -20.24
C TRP A 189 -11.86 -0.07 -20.15
N VAL A 190 -12.40 0.58 -21.18
CA VAL A 190 -12.83 2.00 -21.10
C VAL A 190 -13.98 2.17 -20.08
N ILE A 191 -14.75 1.11 -19.81
CA ILE A 191 -15.86 1.12 -18.84
C ILE A 191 -15.39 0.53 -17.50
N VAL A 192 -14.62 -0.57 -17.54
CA VAL A 192 -14.20 -1.29 -16.33
C VAL A 192 -13.08 -0.55 -15.57
N ALA A 193 -12.12 0.10 -16.24
CA ALA A 193 -11.03 0.80 -15.54
C ALA A 193 -11.52 2.03 -14.73
N PRO A 194 -12.41 2.90 -15.24
CA PRO A 194 -12.98 3.95 -14.41
C PRO A 194 -13.85 3.39 -13.28
N LEU A 195 -14.60 2.30 -13.50
CA LEU A 195 -15.39 1.66 -12.44
C LEU A 195 -14.52 0.97 -11.37
N ALA A 196 -13.40 0.36 -11.77
CA ALA A 196 -12.45 -0.26 -10.86
C ALA A 196 -11.62 0.78 -10.11
N LEU A 197 -11.23 1.89 -10.75
CA LEU A 197 -10.61 3.03 -10.08
C LEU A 197 -11.60 3.73 -9.15
N ALA A 198 -12.85 3.94 -9.57
CA ALA A 198 -13.91 4.42 -8.69
C ALA A 198 -14.15 3.46 -7.52
N GLY A 199 -14.14 2.14 -7.77
CA GLY A 199 -14.27 1.10 -6.75
C GLY A 199 -13.06 1.00 -5.82
N MET A 200 -11.84 1.24 -6.31
CA MET A 200 -10.61 1.23 -5.51
C MET A 200 -10.45 2.51 -4.70
N VAL A 201 -10.79 3.68 -5.27
CA VAL A 201 -10.90 4.95 -4.55
C VAL A 201 -11.99 4.83 -3.49
N TRP A 202 -13.16 4.26 -3.84
CA TRP A 202 -14.20 3.95 -2.86
C TRP A 202 -13.69 3.01 -1.78
N TYR A 203 -13.02 1.90 -2.12
CA TYR A 203 -12.49 0.94 -1.14
C TYR A 203 -11.39 1.52 -0.24
N LEU A 204 -10.55 2.42 -0.74
CA LEU A 204 -9.53 3.09 0.07
C LEU A 204 -10.13 4.16 0.99
N VAL A 205 -11.19 4.83 0.55
CA VAL A 205 -11.92 5.84 1.34
C VAL A 205 -12.92 5.19 2.32
N SER A 206 -13.53 4.06 1.94
CA SER A 206 -14.59 3.37 2.68
C SER A 206 -14.08 2.16 3.48
N GLY A 207 -12.93 1.58 3.14
CA GLY A 207 -12.38 0.36 3.77
C GLY A 207 -11.95 0.54 5.23
N ASN A 208 -11.75 1.79 5.66
CA ASN A 208 -11.53 2.17 7.05
C ASN A 208 -12.75 2.80 7.72
N SER A 209 -13.86 3.01 7.01
CA SER A 209 -15.06 3.61 7.60
C SER A 209 -15.86 2.58 8.39
N VAL A 210 -16.35 2.98 9.57
CA VAL A 210 -17.33 2.17 10.31
C VAL A 210 -18.69 2.21 9.59
N PRO A 211 -19.48 1.12 9.66
CA PRO A 211 -20.81 1.06 9.03
C PRO A 211 -21.68 2.27 9.33
N GLU A 212 -22.54 2.62 8.38
CA GLU A 212 -23.58 3.65 8.56
C GLU A 212 -24.61 3.21 9.59
N CYS A 213 -25.20 4.19 10.30
CA CYS A 213 -26.16 3.95 11.37
C CYS A 213 -27.41 3.18 10.90
N ASP A 214 -27.91 3.50 9.71
CA ASP A 214 -29.12 2.89 9.13
C ASP A 214 -28.83 1.68 8.24
N SER A 215 -27.57 1.23 8.17
CA SER A 215 -27.23 0.04 7.38
C SER A 215 -27.95 -1.19 7.93
N SER A 216 -28.44 -2.06 7.03
CA SER A 216 -29.24 -3.24 7.40
C SER A 216 -28.53 -4.16 8.41
N ASN A 217 -27.20 -4.28 8.30
CA ASN A 217 -26.39 -5.07 9.22
C ASN A 217 -26.25 -4.41 10.61
N THR A 218 -26.09 -3.08 10.66
CA THR A 218 -26.06 -2.31 11.92
C THR A 218 -27.41 -2.43 12.62
N LEU A 219 -28.51 -2.16 11.92
CA LEU A 219 -29.86 -2.27 12.47
C LEU A 219 -30.15 -3.68 12.99
N ALA A 220 -29.81 -4.72 12.22
CA ALA A 220 -29.99 -6.10 12.65
C ALA A 220 -29.15 -6.46 13.89
N THR A 221 -27.92 -5.94 13.98
CA THR A 221 -27.02 -6.23 15.10
C THR A 221 -27.47 -5.52 16.38
N VAL A 222 -27.75 -4.22 16.31
CA VAL A 222 -28.21 -3.45 17.48
C VAL A 222 -29.57 -3.95 17.96
N THR A 223 -30.50 -4.22 17.04
CA THR A 223 -31.81 -4.79 17.39
C THR A 223 -31.69 -6.15 18.06
N ARG A 224 -30.76 -7.01 17.60
CA ARG A 224 -30.47 -8.29 18.26
C ARG A 224 -29.92 -8.09 19.67
N MET A 225 -29.03 -7.12 19.86
CA MET A 225 -28.47 -6.80 21.18
C MET A 225 -29.56 -6.29 22.14
N LEU A 226 -30.42 -5.39 21.68
CA LEU A 226 -31.55 -4.86 22.46
C LEU A 226 -32.52 -5.97 22.88
N ASN A 227 -32.92 -6.82 21.94
CA ASN A 227 -33.82 -7.94 22.24
C ASN A 227 -33.20 -9.00 23.17
N LYS A 228 -31.87 -9.15 23.16
CA LYS A 228 -31.17 -10.04 24.10
C LYS A 228 -31.07 -9.44 25.51
N ALA A 229 -31.05 -8.11 25.61
CA ALA A 229 -30.99 -7.40 26.89
C ALA A 229 -32.38 -7.15 27.50
N ALA A 230 -33.45 -7.22 26.69
CA ALA A 230 -34.81 -7.05 27.14
C ALA A 230 -35.23 -8.15 28.15
N PRO A 231 -35.90 -7.82 29.25
CA PRO A 231 -36.45 -8.80 30.19
C PRO A 231 -37.44 -9.76 29.53
N GLU A 232 -37.54 -10.98 30.04
CA GLU A 232 -38.54 -11.95 29.59
C GLU A 232 -39.96 -11.39 29.76
N GLY A 233 -40.77 -11.48 28.70
CA GLY A 233 -42.15 -10.96 28.68
C GLY A 233 -42.32 -9.55 28.11
N VAL A 234 -41.23 -8.83 27.81
CA VAL A 234 -41.28 -7.54 27.11
C VAL A 234 -41.35 -7.77 25.60
N GLY A 235 -42.18 -6.98 24.89
CA GLY A 235 -42.31 -7.04 23.43
C GLY A 235 -40.99 -6.82 22.68
N LYS A 236 -40.95 -7.18 21.39
CA LYS A 236 -39.72 -7.04 20.59
C LYS A 236 -39.33 -5.56 20.43
N ALA A 237 -38.07 -5.27 20.76
CA ALA A 237 -37.43 -3.99 20.48
C ALA A 237 -37.28 -3.80 18.97
N ASN A 238 -37.65 -2.62 18.46
CA ASN A 238 -37.42 -2.20 17.08
C ASN A 238 -36.86 -0.78 17.03
N LEU A 239 -35.86 -0.56 16.19
CA LEU A 239 -35.30 0.77 15.94
C LEU A 239 -35.94 1.38 14.69
N HIS A 240 -36.28 2.66 14.77
CA HIS A 240 -36.80 3.46 13.66
C HIS A 240 -36.21 4.88 13.74
N ASP A 241 -36.43 5.69 12.70
CA ASP A 241 -35.92 7.07 12.60
C ASP A 241 -34.42 7.20 12.87
N VAL A 242 -33.65 6.22 12.39
CA VAL A 242 -32.21 6.16 12.64
C VAL A 242 -31.51 7.24 11.82
N LYS A 243 -30.73 8.08 12.50
CA LYS A 243 -29.96 9.17 11.90
C LYS A 243 -28.57 9.24 12.51
N GLU A 244 -27.63 9.71 11.72
CA GLU A 244 -26.28 9.99 12.18
C GLU A 244 -26.22 11.34 12.91
N ALA A 245 -25.60 11.36 14.10
CA ALA A 245 -25.25 12.59 14.79
C ALA A 245 -23.95 13.19 14.24
N GLY A 246 -22.98 12.34 13.90
CA GLY A 246 -21.73 12.70 13.25
C GLY A 246 -20.72 11.55 13.23
N TYR A 247 -19.65 11.72 12.44
CA TYR A 247 -18.57 10.75 12.29
C TYR A 247 -17.22 11.39 12.59
N ALA A 248 -16.55 10.93 13.66
CA ALA A 248 -15.19 11.31 14.00
C ALA A 248 -14.21 10.34 13.30
N SER A 249 -13.81 10.70 12.07
CA SER A 249 -12.93 9.87 11.24
C SER A 249 -11.56 9.62 11.87
N SER A 250 -11.01 10.58 12.61
CA SER A 250 -9.73 10.44 13.32
C SER A 250 -9.75 9.32 14.37
N HIS A 251 -10.94 8.98 14.87
CA HIS A 251 -11.16 7.95 15.88
C HIS A 251 -11.92 6.72 15.36
N ASN A 252 -12.28 6.70 14.06
CA ASN A 252 -13.10 5.65 13.46
C ASN A 252 -14.35 5.29 14.29
N ILE A 253 -15.06 6.31 14.75
CA ILE A 253 -16.27 6.16 15.57
C ILE A 253 -17.39 7.06 15.07
N ARG A 254 -18.58 6.49 14.94
CA ARG A 254 -19.80 7.16 14.47
C ARG A 254 -20.85 7.19 15.57
N GLY A 255 -21.44 8.35 15.80
CA GLY A 255 -22.56 8.56 16.72
C GLY A 255 -23.90 8.44 16.00
N CYS A 256 -24.78 7.60 16.52
CA CYS A 256 -26.09 7.32 15.94
C CYS A 256 -27.20 7.65 16.93
N LEU A 257 -28.26 8.27 16.43
CA LEU A 257 -29.51 8.56 17.14
C LEU A 257 -30.63 7.75 16.48
N ALA A 258 -31.58 7.29 17.28
CA ALA A 258 -32.70 6.49 16.82
C ALA A 258 -33.89 6.65 17.77
N THR A 259 -35.07 6.23 17.30
CA THR A 259 -36.22 6.00 18.15
C THR A 259 -36.34 4.50 18.41
N LEU A 260 -36.33 4.11 19.68
CA LEU A 260 -36.59 2.74 20.12
C LEU A 260 -38.09 2.57 20.35
N ALA A 261 -38.71 1.63 19.64
CA ALA A 261 -40.03 1.11 19.97
C ALA A 261 -39.88 -0.17 20.79
N LEU A 262 -40.40 -0.18 22.02
CA LEU A 262 -40.43 -1.34 22.90
C LEU A 262 -41.85 -1.49 23.43
N ASP A 263 -42.50 -2.61 23.12
CA ASP A 263 -43.91 -2.86 23.50
C ASP A 263 -44.90 -1.74 23.08
N GLY A 264 -44.61 -1.07 21.96
CA GLY A 264 -45.41 0.04 21.44
C GLY A 264 -45.07 1.41 22.04
N GLU A 265 -44.30 1.47 23.13
CA GLU A 265 -43.76 2.71 23.67
C GLU A 265 -42.55 3.18 22.85
N LYS A 266 -42.48 4.49 22.57
CA LYS A 266 -41.40 5.10 21.81
C LYS A 266 -40.52 5.94 22.73
N MET A 267 -39.22 5.67 22.72
CA MET A 267 -38.23 6.40 23.51
C MET A 267 -37.02 6.77 22.64
N GLU A 268 -36.38 7.89 22.95
CA GLU A 268 -35.12 8.26 22.29
C GLU A 268 -34.01 7.29 22.67
N TYR A 269 -33.24 6.88 21.68
CA TYR A 269 -32.13 5.95 21.84
C TYR A 269 -30.92 6.43 21.06
N ALA A 270 -29.74 6.11 21.55
CA ALA A 270 -28.51 6.37 20.85
C ALA A 270 -27.51 5.25 21.03
N TYR A 271 -26.59 5.15 20.09
CA TYR A 271 -25.50 4.19 20.13
C TYR A 271 -24.32 4.72 19.31
N THR A 272 -23.15 4.13 19.51
CA THR A 272 -22.01 4.31 18.60
C THR A 272 -21.65 3.04 17.89
N VAL A 273 -21.00 3.25 16.75
CA VAL A 273 -20.36 2.22 15.95
C VAL A 273 -18.88 2.56 15.91
N ALA A 274 -18.04 1.70 16.46
CA ALA A 274 -16.59 1.90 16.52
C ALA A 274 -15.86 0.64 16.05
N ARG A 275 -14.68 0.81 15.46
CA ARG A 275 -13.79 -0.31 15.18
C ARG A 275 -13.04 -0.70 16.45
N ASP A 276 -13.05 -1.98 16.76
CA ASP A 276 -12.27 -2.59 17.83
C ASP A 276 -11.04 -3.26 17.21
N ASP A 277 -9.89 -2.60 17.38
CA ASP A 277 -8.58 -3.07 16.92
C ASP A 277 -7.79 -3.78 18.04
N SER A 278 -8.41 -4.04 19.20
CA SER A 278 -7.77 -4.62 20.40
C SER A 278 -7.41 -6.12 20.25
N GLY A 279 -7.62 -6.72 19.07
CA GLY A 279 -7.34 -8.13 18.80
C GLY A 279 -6.96 -8.42 17.34
N GLY A 280 -6.41 -9.61 17.07
CA GLY A 280 -5.89 -10.01 15.76
C GLY A 280 -6.91 -10.09 14.60
N LYS A 281 -8.16 -9.69 14.83
CA LYS A 281 -9.19 -9.45 13.81
C LYS A 281 -9.93 -8.18 14.21
N SER A 282 -9.85 -7.14 13.37
CA SER A 282 -10.69 -5.95 13.52
C SER A 282 -12.16 -6.37 13.59
N ARG A 283 -12.87 -5.95 14.64
CA ARG A 283 -14.31 -6.17 14.79
C ARG A 283 -15.03 -4.84 14.85
N ILE A 284 -16.25 -4.77 14.32
CA ILE A 284 -17.13 -3.63 14.58
C ILE A 284 -17.79 -3.84 15.93
N SER A 285 -17.66 -2.85 16.81
CA SER A 285 -18.30 -2.78 18.10
C SER A 285 -19.50 -1.83 18.03
N TYR A 286 -20.59 -2.25 18.67
CA TYR A 286 -21.83 -1.48 18.75
C TYR A 286 -22.15 -1.28 20.20
N VAL A 287 -22.42 -0.04 20.59
CA VAL A 287 -22.68 0.21 21.99
C VAL A 287 -23.66 1.33 22.26
N GLY A 288 -24.67 1.03 23.08
CA GLY A 288 -25.70 1.97 23.49
C GLY A 288 -25.14 3.14 24.28
N ALA A 289 -25.81 4.28 24.18
CA ALA A 289 -25.43 5.53 24.82
C ALA A 289 -26.63 6.45 25.04
N GLN A 290 -26.42 7.50 25.83
CA GLN A 290 -27.44 8.53 26.02
C GLN A 290 -27.51 9.46 24.80
N PRO A 291 -28.72 9.74 24.26
CA PRO A 291 -28.89 10.66 23.12
C PRO A 291 -28.23 12.01 23.32
N MET A 292 -28.35 12.60 24.51
CA MET A 292 -27.73 13.89 24.82
C MET A 292 -26.19 13.86 24.74
N LEU A 293 -25.55 12.76 25.17
CA LEU A 293 -24.09 12.62 25.10
C LEU A 293 -23.63 12.42 23.67
N VAL A 294 -24.33 11.60 22.91
CA VAL A 294 -24.03 11.39 21.49
C VAL A 294 -24.20 12.71 20.73
N GLN A 295 -25.28 13.46 20.98
CA GLN A 295 -25.48 14.75 20.36
C GLN A 295 -24.41 15.78 20.79
N ALA A 296 -24.02 15.82 22.06
CA ALA A 296 -23.00 16.74 22.55
C ALA A 296 -21.61 16.44 21.96
N ARG A 297 -21.24 15.16 21.86
CA ARG A 297 -19.93 14.72 21.36
C ARG A 297 -19.83 14.74 19.83
N PHE A 298 -20.85 14.22 19.15
CA PHE A 298 -20.83 13.99 17.69
C PHE A 298 -21.60 15.05 16.90
N GLY A 299 -22.50 15.82 17.52
CA GLY A 299 -23.27 16.85 16.83
C GLY A 299 -22.42 18.03 16.35
N THR A 300 -21.14 18.08 16.70
CA THR A 300 -20.17 19.03 16.17
C THR A 300 -18.82 18.34 16.01
N ILE A 301 -18.49 17.98 14.77
CA ILE A 301 -17.20 17.42 14.35
C ILE A 301 -16.40 18.54 13.67
N ASP A 302 -15.13 18.67 14.03
CA ASP A 302 -14.18 19.63 13.45
C ASP A 302 -12.98 18.87 12.87
N ASP A 303 -12.75 19.03 11.57
CA ASP A 303 -11.70 18.32 10.81
C ASP A 303 -11.60 16.80 11.09
N GLY A 304 -12.75 16.14 11.22
CA GLY A 304 -12.82 14.69 11.48
C GLY A 304 -12.55 14.27 12.93
N ASP A 305 -12.41 15.22 13.86
CA ASP A 305 -12.24 15.00 15.29
C ASP A 305 -13.37 15.68 16.10
N PHE A 306 -13.49 15.37 17.38
CA PHE A 306 -14.44 16.02 18.28
C PHE A 306 -14.08 17.49 18.45
N ALA A 307 -15.06 18.39 18.23
CA ALA A 307 -14.84 19.83 18.43
C ALA A 307 -14.48 20.16 19.89
N GLN A 308 -15.03 19.41 20.85
CA GLN A 308 -14.86 19.66 22.28
C GLN A 308 -13.74 18.81 22.87
N GLN A 309 -12.54 19.39 22.96
CA GLN A 309 -11.33 18.71 23.46
C GLN A 309 -10.94 19.07 24.90
N ALA A 310 -11.82 19.78 25.64
CA ALA A 310 -11.54 20.26 27.01
C ALA A 310 -10.22 21.05 27.15
N LYS A 311 -9.82 21.81 26.11
CA LYS A 311 -8.59 22.63 26.17
C LYS A 311 -8.69 23.67 27.30
N PRO A 312 -7.59 23.95 28.04
CA PRO A 312 -6.24 23.40 27.86
C PRO A 312 -5.96 22.10 28.63
N LEU A 313 -6.91 21.59 29.42
CA LEU A 313 -6.71 20.38 30.23
C LEU A 313 -6.50 19.16 29.35
N GLY A 314 -7.28 19.05 28.27
CA GLY A 314 -7.39 17.84 27.46
C GLY A 314 -8.41 16.86 28.06
N ARG A 315 -9.10 16.12 27.19
CA ARG A 315 -10.21 15.22 27.59
C ARG A 315 -9.77 14.16 28.60
N GLU A 316 -8.66 13.48 28.32
CA GLU A 316 -8.13 12.41 29.19
C GLU A 316 -7.76 12.93 30.58
N ALA A 317 -7.08 14.08 30.66
CA ALA A 317 -6.69 14.67 31.93
C ALA A 317 -7.90 15.16 32.73
N LEU A 318 -8.91 15.73 32.04
CA LEU A 318 -10.17 16.13 32.66
C LEU A 318 -10.91 14.93 33.24
N GLU A 319 -11.08 13.87 32.45
CA GLU A 319 -11.76 12.65 32.88
C GLU A 319 -11.05 12.03 34.09
N LYS A 320 -9.72 11.89 34.02
CA LYS A 320 -8.92 11.36 35.12
C LYS A 320 -9.08 12.23 36.39
N ALA A 321 -8.89 13.55 36.28
CA ALA A 321 -8.97 14.45 37.43
C ALA A 321 -10.35 14.43 38.09
N PHE A 322 -11.42 14.39 37.27
CA PHE A 322 -12.79 14.29 37.77
C PHE A 322 -13.00 12.96 38.52
N ARG A 323 -12.55 11.84 37.94
CA ARG A 323 -12.68 10.51 38.56
C ARG A 323 -11.85 10.38 39.84
N ASP A 324 -10.64 10.94 39.88
CA ASP A 324 -9.82 11.01 41.10
C ASP A 324 -10.53 11.84 42.19
N GLY A 325 -11.19 12.94 41.81
CA GLY A 325 -12.03 13.76 42.70
C GLY A 325 -13.19 12.99 43.33
N MET A 326 -13.85 12.13 42.55
CA MET A 326 -14.92 11.24 43.05
C MET A 326 -14.41 10.24 44.10
N ALA A 327 -13.23 9.64 43.86
CA ALA A 327 -12.61 8.72 44.81
C ALA A 327 -12.20 9.41 46.12
N GLY A 328 -11.63 10.62 46.02
CA GLY A 328 -11.27 11.45 47.17
C GLY A 328 -12.48 11.90 48.01
N ALA A 329 -13.64 12.08 47.38
CA ALA A 329 -14.89 12.44 48.05
C ALA A 329 -15.58 11.28 48.80
N ARG A 330 -14.96 10.08 48.85
CA ARG A 330 -15.53 8.84 49.44
C ARG A 330 -16.90 8.46 48.87
N ILE A 331 -17.13 8.78 47.59
CA ILE A 331 -18.31 8.36 46.86
C ILE A 331 -18.01 6.96 46.30
N THR A 332 -18.43 5.91 47.01
CA THR A 332 -18.06 4.52 46.71
C THR A 332 -18.77 4.02 45.44
N PRO A 333 -18.05 3.62 44.38
CA PRO A 333 -18.68 3.08 43.18
C PRO A 333 -19.24 1.68 43.46
N GLN A 334 -20.56 1.50 43.36
CA GLN A 334 -21.16 0.17 43.27
C GLN A 334 -21.14 -0.31 41.80
N PRO A 335 -20.49 -1.43 41.48
CA PRO A 335 -20.40 -1.93 40.12
C PRO A 335 -21.77 -2.31 39.53
N ARG A 336 -22.23 -1.69 38.44
CA ARG A 336 -23.46 -2.11 37.69
C ARG A 336 -23.35 -1.94 36.17
N GLN A 337 -24.02 -2.82 35.42
CA GLN A 337 -23.95 -2.84 33.96
C GLN A 337 -24.62 -1.61 33.32
N ALA A 338 -23.85 -0.78 32.62
CA ALA A 338 -24.33 0.29 31.74
C ALA A 338 -23.66 0.19 30.36
N PHE A 339 -24.36 0.61 29.29
CA PHE A 339 -23.90 0.51 27.90
C PHE A 339 -22.84 1.58 27.57
N SER A 340 -21.69 1.17 26.99
CA SER A 340 -20.38 1.78 26.61
C SER A 340 -20.03 2.54 25.30
N LEU A 341 -19.82 3.86 25.19
CA LEU A 341 -19.13 4.44 24.00
C LEU A 341 -17.65 4.02 23.81
N THR A 342 -17.02 3.46 24.84
CA THR A 342 -15.64 2.94 24.85
C THR A 342 -15.56 1.60 25.59
N GLN A 343 -14.71 0.66 25.19
CA GLN A 343 -14.64 -0.72 25.73
C GLN A 343 -14.01 -0.86 27.15
N SER A 344 -14.24 0.07 28.08
CA SER A 344 -13.57 0.08 29.39
C SER A 344 -14.42 -0.53 30.53
N MET A 345 -13.78 -1.25 31.46
CA MET A 345 -14.35 -1.75 32.74
C MET A 345 -14.90 -0.63 33.66
N GLU A 346 -14.73 0.63 33.28
CA GLU A 346 -15.03 1.82 34.08
C GLU A 346 -16.52 2.16 34.17
N ARG A 347 -17.38 1.63 33.30
CA ARG A 347 -18.85 1.87 33.31
C ARG A 347 -19.63 1.17 34.41
N THR A 348 -18.97 0.33 35.20
CA THR A 348 -19.60 -0.20 36.41
C THR A 348 -19.72 0.85 37.52
N ARG A 349 -19.00 1.97 37.42
CA ARG A 349 -18.92 2.98 38.47
C ARG A 349 -20.14 3.91 38.46
N GLU A 350 -20.26 4.72 39.51
CA GLU A 350 -21.36 5.68 39.68
C GLU A 350 -21.43 6.74 38.56
N ILE A 351 -20.28 7.13 38.01
CA ILE A 351 -20.18 8.03 36.85
C ILE A 351 -19.81 7.21 35.63
N ALA A 352 -20.77 7.05 34.72
CA ALA A 352 -20.61 6.25 33.51
C ALA A 352 -19.77 6.98 32.47
N GLU A 353 -20.11 8.23 32.15
CA GLU A 353 -19.46 9.03 31.10
C GLU A 353 -19.42 10.52 31.48
N ILE A 354 -18.40 11.24 30.99
CA ILE A 354 -18.20 12.68 31.18
C ILE A 354 -17.93 13.31 29.80
N GLU A 355 -18.68 14.35 29.45
CA GLU A 355 -18.54 15.06 28.18
C GLU A 355 -18.33 16.57 28.40
N PRO A 356 -17.23 17.16 27.91
CA PRO A 356 -17.06 18.61 27.88
C PRO A 356 -18.00 19.23 26.85
N LEU A 357 -18.74 20.28 27.24
CA LEU A 357 -19.64 21.01 26.33
C LEU A 357 -18.97 22.21 25.65
N ALA A 358 -17.81 22.65 26.15
CA ALA A 358 -17.06 23.79 25.66
C ALA A 358 -15.58 23.67 26.07
N PRO A 359 -14.65 24.46 25.47
CA PRO A 359 -13.33 24.67 26.04
C PRO A 359 -13.42 25.19 27.48
N CYS A 360 -12.49 24.76 28.32
CA CYS A 360 -12.44 25.18 29.71
C CYS A 360 -11.96 26.64 29.82
N LYS A 361 -12.61 27.42 30.69
CA LYS A 361 -12.32 28.84 30.89
C LYS A 361 -11.50 29.04 32.15
N GLU A 362 -10.41 29.78 32.05
CA GLU A 362 -9.67 30.21 33.23
C GLU A 362 -10.51 31.24 34.01
N ILE A 363 -10.84 30.93 35.27
CA ILE A 363 -11.66 31.79 36.14
C ILE A 363 -10.81 32.54 37.17
N SER A 364 -9.61 32.02 37.46
CA SER A 364 -8.57 32.66 38.25
C SER A 364 -7.23 32.02 37.88
N PRO A 365 -6.08 32.67 38.16
CA PRO A 365 -4.78 32.16 37.72
C PRO A 365 -4.56 30.69 38.10
N GLY A 366 -4.45 29.82 37.09
CA GLY A 366 -4.23 28.38 37.28
C GLY A 366 -5.48 27.55 37.63
N VAL A 367 -6.67 28.15 37.67
CA VAL A 367 -7.96 27.47 37.93
C VAL A 367 -8.89 27.61 36.73
N TYR A 368 -9.34 26.48 36.23
CA TYR A 368 -10.12 26.36 35.01
C TYR A 368 -11.49 25.77 35.32
N SER A 369 -12.54 26.40 34.84
CA SER A 369 -13.92 25.92 34.90
C SER A 369 -14.30 25.27 33.57
N CYS A 370 -14.77 24.03 33.63
CA CYS A 370 -15.25 23.29 32.48
C CYS A 370 -16.75 23.00 32.64
N ARG A 371 -17.55 23.37 31.64
CA ARG A 371 -18.96 22.97 31.55
C ARG A 371 -19.01 21.51 31.10
N LEU A 372 -19.55 20.63 31.94
CA LEU A 372 -19.61 19.19 31.71
C LEU A 372 -21.05 18.69 31.68
N LEU A 373 -21.30 17.72 30.81
CA LEU A 373 -22.47 16.84 30.81
C LEU A 373 -22.03 15.45 31.27
N ILE A 374 -22.70 14.92 32.28
CA ILE A 374 -22.27 13.73 33.02
C ILE A 374 -23.40 12.72 33.06
N GLU A 375 -23.11 11.48 32.70
CA GLU A 375 -24.03 10.35 32.90
C GLU A 375 -23.71 9.72 34.26
N ARG A 376 -24.67 9.81 35.20
CA ARG A 376 -24.57 9.20 36.53
C ARG A 376 -25.54 8.03 36.63
N ASN A 377 -25.04 6.84 36.94
CA ASN A 377 -25.84 5.66 37.21
C ASN A 377 -26.61 5.87 38.53
N ALA A 378 -27.95 5.84 38.50
CA ALA A 378 -28.80 6.15 39.67
C ALA A 378 -29.75 4.98 40.00
N PRO A 379 -29.52 4.22 41.09
CA PRO A 379 -30.27 3.00 41.39
C PRO A 379 -31.76 3.22 41.73
N VAL A 380 -32.15 4.39 42.24
CA VAL A 380 -33.51 4.64 42.77
C VAL A 380 -34.52 5.07 41.69
N LEU A 381 -34.07 5.52 40.52
CA LEU A 381 -34.94 5.95 39.40
C LEU A 381 -35.19 4.85 38.35
N SER A 382 -34.41 3.77 38.39
CA SER A 382 -34.53 2.59 37.53
C SER A 382 -35.87 1.86 37.65
N MET A 383 -36.62 2.06 38.75
CA MET A 383 -37.90 1.41 39.00
C MET A 383 -39.11 2.15 38.44
N LEU A 384 -38.96 3.41 38.00
CA LEU A 384 -40.09 4.26 37.62
C LEU A 384 -40.08 4.70 36.15
N ASN A 385 -38.92 4.84 35.51
CA ASN A 385 -38.82 5.43 34.15
C ASN A 385 -37.99 4.62 33.13
N GLY A 386 -37.61 3.38 33.43
CA GLY A 386 -36.87 2.54 32.46
C GLY A 386 -35.46 3.00 32.07
N GLY A 387 -34.97 4.14 32.59
CA GLY A 387 -33.60 4.64 32.40
C GLY A 387 -32.73 4.37 33.62
N SER A 388 -31.60 3.69 33.44
CA SER A 388 -30.65 3.34 34.50
C SER A 388 -29.65 4.46 34.87
N ALA A 389 -29.74 5.63 34.23
CA ALA A 389 -28.83 6.76 34.41
C ALA A 389 -29.54 8.12 34.35
N VAL A 390 -28.97 9.12 35.04
CA VAL A 390 -29.41 10.52 35.06
C VAL A 390 -28.34 11.38 34.42
N MET A 391 -28.76 12.31 33.56
CA MET A 391 -27.88 13.30 32.97
C MET A 391 -27.75 14.51 33.90
N LEU A 392 -26.52 14.87 34.25
CA LEU A 392 -26.20 16.04 35.06
C LEU A 392 -25.38 17.03 34.24
N GLU A 393 -25.76 18.30 34.24
CA GLU A 393 -24.97 19.39 33.66
C GLU A 393 -24.48 20.34 34.75
N GLY A 394 -23.19 20.64 34.76
CA GLY A 394 -22.58 21.52 35.77
C GLY A 394 -21.28 22.13 35.29
N ASP A 395 -20.85 23.19 35.98
CA ASP A 395 -19.51 23.76 35.82
C ASP A 395 -18.63 23.19 36.93
N PHE A 396 -17.51 22.58 36.55
CA PHE A 396 -16.57 21.95 37.47
C PHE A 396 -15.21 22.61 37.38
N THR A 397 -14.57 22.83 38.52
CA THR A 397 -13.29 23.54 38.58
C THR A 397 -12.11 22.59 38.78
N PHE A 398 -11.04 22.89 38.05
CA PHE A 398 -9.81 22.13 38.03
C PHE A 398 -8.62 23.06 38.22
N GLN A 399 -7.57 22.57 38.86
CA GLN A 399 -6.33 23.29 39.11
C GLN A 399 -5.13 22.39 38.80
N ARG A 400 -3.97 22.99 38.53
CA ARG A 400 -2.74 22.19 38.40
C ARG A 400 -2.40 21.54 39.75
N SER A 401 -2.12 20.24 39.70
CA SER A 401 -1.71 19.43 40.84
C SER A 401 -0.22 19.09 40.68
N ASN A 402 0.53 19.26 41.77
CA ASN A 402 1.92 18.83 41.85
C ASN A 402 2.05 17.37 42.36
N ALA A 403 0.94 16.64 42.51
CA ALA A 403 0.95 15.28 43.02
C ALA A 403 1.21 14.24 41.91
N GLU A 404 2.16 13.33 42.13
CA GLU A 404 2.60 12.28 41.19
C GLU A 404 1.47 11.34 40.71
N SER A 405 0.32 11.29 41.41
CA SER A 405 -0.85 10.47 41.06
C SER A 405 -1.79 11.11 40.03
N ALA A 406 -1.64 12.41 39.73
CA ALA A 406 -2.39 13.11 38.70
C ALA A 406 -1.63 12.95 37.36
N GLY A 407 -1.99 11.95 36.56
CA GLY A 407 -1.24 11.51 35.37
C GLY A 407 -0.89 12.57 34.31
N ASN A 408 -1.39 13.81 34.43
CA ASN A 408 -1.01 14.99 33.62
C ASN A 408 -0.97 16.31 34.44
N GLY A 409 -0.87 16.23 35.78
CA GLY A 409 -0.74 17.39 36.66
C GLY A 409 -2.01 18.22 36.84
N TRP A 410 -3.21 17.64 36.76
CA TRP A 410 -4.49 18.31 37.03
C TRP A 410 -5.27 17.60 38.15
N SER A 411 -5.96 18.37 39.00
CA SER A 411 -6.90 17.86 40.01
C SER A 411 -8.14 18.75 40.07
N VAL A 412 -9.24 18.22 40.59
CA VAL A 412 -10.39 19.06 40.97
C VAL A 412 -10.02 20.00 42.12
N THR A 413 -10.70 21.13 42.25
CA THR A 413 -10.53 22.02 43.40
C THR A 413 -11.27 21.50 44.65
N PRO A 414 -11.04 22.06 45.85
CA PRO A 414 -11.81 21.70 47.06
C PRO A 414 -13.32 21.93 46.95
N GLN A 415 -13.80 22.66 45.94
CA GLN A 415 -15.22 22.98 45.74
C GLN A 415 -15.99 21.85 45.04
N PHE A 416 -15.29 20.84 44.52
CA PHE A 416 -15.84 19.75 43.71
C PHE A 416 -17.11 19.10 44.28
N ALA A 417 -17.12 18.76 45.57
CA ALA A 417 -18.28 18.14 46.20
C ALA A 417 -19.51 19.09 46.31
N GLY A 418 -19.26 20.40 46.33
CA GLY A 418 -20.31 21.42 46.21
C GLY A 418 -20.84 21.52 44.78
N GLU A 419 -19.93 21.60 43.81
CA GLU A 419 -20.24 21.67 42.37
C GLU A 419 -21.07 20.47 41.91
N LEU A 420 -20.69 19.25 42.33
CA LEU A 420 -21.42 18.03 42.02
C LEU A 420 -22.85 18.04 42.58
N ARG A 421 -23.07 18.63 43.76
CA ARG A 421 -24.42 18.77 44.35
C ARG A 421 -25.27 19.84 43.66
N GLN A 422 -24.62 20.83 43.04
CA GLN A 422 -25.29 21.92 42.32
C GLN A 422 -25.54 21.60 40.85
N ALA A 423 -24.93 20.54 40.32
CA ALA A 423 -25.15 20.09 38.95
C ALA A 423 -26.65 19.79 38.73
N LYS A 424 -27.19 20.33 37.64
CA LYS A 424 -28.61 20.27 37.34
C LYS A 424 -28.93 18.99 36.57
N VAL A 425 -30.02 18.34 36.92
CA VAL A 425 -30.56 17.25 36.10
C VAL A 425 -31.02 17.83 34.77
N LYS A 426 -30.55 17.24 33.68
CA LYS A 426 -31.09 17.46 32.34
C LYS A 426 -32.11 16.37 32.05
N ILE A 427 -33.26 16.80 31.55
CA ILE A 427 -34.37 15.95 31.11
C ILE A 427 -34.40 16.02 29.60
#